data_AF-A0AAQ3KGR5-F1
#
_entry.id   AF-A0AAQ3KGR5-F1
#
_cell.length_a   1.000
_cell.length_b   1.000
_cell.length_c   1.000
_cell.angle_alpha   90.00
_cell.angle_beta   90.00
_cell.angle_gamma   90.00
#
_symmetry.space_group_name_H-M   'P 1'
#
loop_
_entity.id
_entity.type
_entity.pdbx_description
1 polymer ?
#
loop_
_entity_poly.entity_id
_entity_poly.type
_entity_poly.pdbx_seq_one_letter_code
_entity_poly.pdbx_strand_id
1 'polypeptide(L)'
;MLRMLPNLKFVIVTLGEKGCIMLERSIIEASELEETEVESLLESLKANINDGTHIPTCISSKSSLRISANGIGAISGRMLVGKAEVIPSSELIDTTGAGDAFIGAVLYALCAGMPPEKMIPFASQVAAAGCRALGARSGLPHREDPRLAPFWL
;
A
#
# COMPACT_ATOMS: atom_id res chain seq x y z
N MET A 1 -10.42 13.44 -1.60
CA MET A 1 -10.48 12.95 -3.00
C MET A 1 -11.61 11.94 -3.23
N LEU A 2 -11.66 10.81 -2.52
CA LEU A 2 -12.68 9.77 -2.78
C LEU A 2 -14.11 10.31 -2.79
N ARG A 3 -14.53 11.13 -1.82
CA ARG A 3 -15.88 11.74 -1.82
C ARG A 3 -16.19 12.60 -3.07
N MET A 4 -15.19 13.29 -3.61
CA MET A 4 -15.38 14.21 -4.75
C MET A 4 -15.38 13.49 -6.10
N LEU A 5 -14.79 12.29 -6.16
CA LEU A 5 -14.63 11.50 -7.38
C LEU A 5 -15.41 10.19 -7.22
N PRO A 6 -16.70 10.14 -7.64
CA PRO A 6 -17.58 9.00 -7.34
C PRO A 6 -17.12 7.70 -8.00
N ASN A 7 -16.45 7.80 -9.14
CA ASN A 7 -15.95 6.64 -9.89
C ASN A 7 -14.59 6.12 -9.38
N LEU A 8 -13.91 6.86 -8.51
CA LEU A 8 -12.62 6.46 -7.97
C LEU A 8 -12.79 5.26 -7.03
N LYS A 9 -12.12 4.16 -7.35
CA LYS A 9 -12.20 2.89 -6.62
C LYS A 9 -11.33 2.87 -5.38
N PHE A 10 -10.14 3.46 -5.45
CA PHE A 10 -9.25 3.55 -4.30
C PHE A 10 -8.30 4.75 -4.44
N VAL A 11 -7.65 5.10 -3.33
CA VAL A 11 -6.52 6.03 -3.27
C VAL A 11 -5.43 5.37 -2.45
N ILE A 12 -4.18 5.48 -2.92
CA ILE A 12 -2.99 5.08 -2.16
C ILE A 12 -2.17 6.34 -1.86
N VAL A 13 -1.71 6.47 -0.62
CA VAL A 13 -0.79 7.52 -0.17
C VAL A 13 0.48 6.84 0.31
N THR A 14 1.60 7.14 -0.33
CA THR A 14 2.93 6.67 0.09
C THR A 14 3.46 7.51 1.25
N LEU A 15 4.09 6.85 2.21
CA LEU A 15 4.68 7.43 3.43
C LEU A 15 6.21 7.26 3.48
N GLY A 16 6.84 7.01 2.34
CA GLY A 16 8.28 6.74 2.23
C GLY A 16 8.65 5.39 2.87
N GLU A 17 9.70 5.39 3.69
CA GLU A 17 10.15 4.20 4.44
C GLU A 17 9.09 3.62 5.39
N LYS A 18 8.07 4.41 5.73
CA LYS A 18 6.94 3.96 6.57
C LYS A 18 5.89 3.17 5.78
N GLY A 19 6.06 3.01 4.47
CA GLY A 19 5.17 2.24 3.60
C GLY A 19 4.07 3.08 2.97
N CYS A 20 2.82 2.64 3.04
CA CYS A 20 1.69 3.35 2.43
C CYS A 20 0.35 3.05 3.12
N ILE A 21 -0.65 3.88 2.83
CA ILE A 21 -2.04 3.68 3.22
C ILE A 21 -2.89 3.65 1.96
N MET A 22 -3.78 2.67 1.84
CA MET A 22 -4.78 2.59 0.80
C MET A 22 -6.17 2.72 1.40
N LEU A 23 -7.01 3.58 0.83
CA LEU A 23 -8.44 3.59 1.07
C LEU A 23 -9.14 3.04 -0.17
N GLU A 24 -9.85 1.93 -0.01
CA GLU A 24 -10.64 1.30 -1.07
C GLU A 24 -12.12 1.51 -0.81
N ARG A 25 -12.86 1.97 -1.81
CA ARG A 25 -14.30 2.17 -1.76
C ARG A 25 -15.02 0.83 -1.91
N SER A 26 -15.98 0.57 -1.03
CA SER A 26 -16.91 -0.55 -1.18
C SER A 26 -18.06 -0.17 -2.12
N ILE A 27 -18.47 -1.12 -2.97
CA ILE A 27 -19.63 -0.97 -3.87
C ILE A 27 -20.93 -1.32 -3.11
N ILE A 28 -20.84 -2.11 -2.05
CA ILE A 28 -21.98 -2.48 -1.22
C ILE A 28 -22.23 -1.32 -0.26
N GLU A 29 -23.34 -0.59 -0.46
CA GLU A 29 -23.90 0.30 0.54
C GLU A 29 -24.22 -0.53 1.77
N ALA A 30 -23.35 -0.51 2.75
CA ALA A 30 -23.55 -1.42 3.85
C ALA A 30 -24.66 -0.88 4.78
N SER A 31 -25.72 -1.69 4.80
CA SER A 31 -26.74 -1.76 5.81
C SER A 31 -26.08 -1.77 7.20
N GLU A 32 -26.40 -0.78 8.04
CA GLU A 32 -26.01 -0.69 9.45
C GLU A 32 -24.50 -0.84 9.73
N LEU A 33 -23.66 -0.06 9.05
CA LEU A 33 -22.20 -0.10 9.26
C LEU A 33 -21.77 0.42 10.63
N GLU A 34 -20.87 -0.33 11.30
CA GLU A 34 -19.93 0.20 12.27
C GLU A 34 -19.22 1.42 11.66
N GLU A 35 -19.50 2.61 12.21
CA GLU A 35 -18.77 3.82 11.89
C GLU A 35 -17.49 3.87 12.72
N THR A 36 -16.39 4.19 12.04
CA THR A 36 -15.09 4.34 12.69
C THR A 36 -14.38 5.55 12.13
N GLU A 37 -13.68 6.25 13.01
CA GLU A 37 -12.89 7.42 12.67
C GLU A 37 -11.55 6.95 12.03
N VAL A 38 -11.12 7.65 10.97
CA VAL A 38 -9.98 7.26 10.12
C VAL A 38 -8.66 7.17 10.89
N GLU A 39 -8.40 8.09 11.82
CA GLU A 39 -7.18 8.08 12.64
C GLU A 39 -7.18 6.91 13.63
N SER A 40 -8.31 6.65 14.30
CA SER A 40 -8.47 5.49 15.19
C SER A 40 -8.28 4.16 14.47
N LEU A 41 -8.85 4.03 13.26
CA LEU A 41 -8.67 2.83 12.43
C LEU A 41 -7.21 2.63 12.02
N LEU A 42 -6.54 3.72 11.61
CA LEU A 42 -5.14 3.66 11.21
C LEU A 42 -4.25 3.19 12.37
N GLU A 43 -4.44 3.73 13.57
CA GLU A 43 -3.66 3.33 14.74
C GLU A 43 -3.93 1.88 15.15
N SER A 44 -5.20 1.43 15.08
CA SER A 44 -5.55 0.03 15.31
C SER A 44 -4.87 -0.91 14.31
N LEU A 45 -4.85 -0.55 13.02
CA LEU A 45 -4.18 -1.37 12.00
C LEU A 45 -2.66 -1.39 12.19
N LYS A 46 -2.03 -0.24 12.48
CA LYS A 46 -0.59 -0.17 12.74
C LYS A 46 -0.17 -1.02 13.94
N ALA A 47 -0.96 -1.04 15.02
CA ALA A 47 -0.66 -1.84 16.21
C ALA A 47 -0.62 -3.35 15.94
N ASN A 48 -1.27 -3.82 14.86
CA ASN A 48 -1.29 -5.22 14.45
C ASN A 48 -0.19 -5.58 13.43
N ILE A 49 0.65 -4.63 13.03
CA ILE A 49 1.76 -4.89 12.11
C ILE A 49 2.93 -5.47 12.90
N ASN A 50 3.39 -6.65 12.48
CA ASN A 50 4.50 -7.32 13.14
C ASN A 50 5.83 -6.67 12.72
N ASP A 51 6.48 -5.98 13.66
CA ASP A 51 7.59 -5.09 13.33
C ASP A 51 8.91 -5.82 12.99
N GLY A 52 9.00 -7.12 13.33
CA GLY A 52 10.21 -7.92 13.16
C GLY A 52 10.47 -8.47 11.75
N THR A 53 9.64 -8.16 10.75
CA THR A 53 9.84 -8.63 9.38
C THR A 53 10.52 -7.57 8.52
N HIS A 54 11.59 -7.95 7.83
CA HIS A 54 12.29 -7.09 6.88
C HIS A 54 11.54 -6.95 5.55
N ILE A 55 10.55 -7.80 5.30
CA ILE A 55 9.82 -7.92 4.03
C ILE A 55 8.58 -7.01 4.05
N PRO A 56 8.16 -6.43 2.92
CA PRO A 56 6.89 -5.72 2.83
C PRO A 56 5.70 -6.57 3.26
N THR A 57 4.79 -5.97 4.02
CA THR A 57 3.55 -6.61 4.48
C THR A 57 2.36 -5.69 4.26
N CYS A 58 1.15 -6.24 4.30
CA CYS A 58 -0.09 -5.47 4.19
C CYS A 58 -1.10 -6.01 5.20
N ILE A 59 -1.75 -5.11 5.93
CA ILE A 59 -2.90 -5.44 6.78
C ILE A 59 -4.12 -4.67 6.30
N SER A 60 -5.29 -5.30 6.35
CA SER A 60 -6.57 -4.71 5.91
C SER A 60 -7.54 -4.64 7.07
N SER A 61 -8.35 -3.58 7.12
CA SER A 61 -9.57 -3.55 7.92
C SER A 61 -10.62 -4.52 7.36
N LYS A 62 -11.75 -4.64 8.07
CA LYS A 62 -12.98 -5.24 7.54
C LYS A 62 -13.37 -4.57 6.21
N SER A 63 -13.95 -5.34 5.29
CA SER A 63 -14.15 -4.92 3.89
C SER A 63 -15.24 -3.86 3.67
N SER A 64 -16.17 -3.73 4.60
CA SER A 64 -17.24 -2.73 4.54
C SER A 64 -17.32 -2.06 5.90
N LEU A 65 -16.71 -0.89 6.03
CA LEU A 65 -16.77 0.02 7.17
C LEU A 65 -17.29 1.38 6.70
N ARG A 66 -17.91 2.14 7.59
CA ARG A 66 -18.14 3.56 7.38
C ARG A 66 -16.96 4.31 7.98
N ILE A 67 -16.03 4.74 7.14
CA ILE A 67 -14.81 5.42 7.56
C ILE A 67 -15.06 6.93 7.50
N SER A 68 -15.08 7.59 8.65
CA SER A 68 -15.31 9.03 8.76
C SER A 68 -14.02 9.79 9.07
N ALA A 69 -13.97 11.04 8.63
CA ALA A 69 -12.89 11.97 8.93
C ALA A 69 -13.48 13.33 9.35
N ASN A 70 -12.93 13.90 10.42
CA ASN A 70 -13.45 15.12 11.03
C ASN A 70 -13.50 16.28 10.02
N GLY A 71 -14.66 16.91 9.89
CA GLY A 71 -14.90 18.01 8.96
C GLY A 71 -14.93 17.64 7.47
N ILE A 72 -14.70 16.38 7.11
CA ILE A 72 -14.64 15.91 5.72
C ILE A 72 -15.82 14.98 5.40
N GLY A 73 -16.38 14.27 6.38
CA GLY A 73 -17.48 13.32 6.21
C GLY A 73 -16.99 11.87 6.06
N ALA A 74 -17.85 10.98 5.57
CA ALA A 74 -17.60 9.55 5.56
C ALA A 74 -17.62 8.92 4.15
N ILE A 75 -16.93 7.78 4.02
CA ILE A 75 -17.01 6.87 2.87
C ILE A 75 -17.31 5.44 3.33
N SER A 76 -17.94 4.65 2.48
CA SER A 76 -18.06 3.20 2.67
C SER A 76 -16.90 2.49 1.99
N GLY A 77 -16.18 1.65 2.72
CA GLY A 77 -14.96 1.03 2.22
C GLY A 77 -14.13 0.32 3.26
N ARG A 78 -12.86 0.14 2.94
CA ARG A 78 -11.85 -0.43 3.83
C ARG A 78 -10.53 0.32 3.73
N MET A 79 -9.72 0.20 4.76
CA MET A 79 -8.36 0.72 4.82
C MET A 79 -7.37 -0.43 4.78
N LEU A 80 -6.32 -0.27 3.99
CA LEU A 80 -5.14 -1.14 4.02
C LEU A 80 -3.92 -0.33 4.41
N VAL A 81 -3.06 -0.90 5.24
CA VAL A 81 -1.77 -0.32 5.62
C VAL A 81 -0.67 -1.25 5.14
N GLY A 82 0.17 -0.76 4.24
CA GLY A 82 1.33 -1.47 3.73
C GLY A 82 2.60 -1.01 4.43
N LYS A 83 3.46 -1.94 4.84
CA LYS A 83 4.82 -1.66 5.32
C LYS A 83 5.81 -1.75 4.16
N ALA A 84 6.78 -0.85 4.11
CA ALA A 84 7.89 -0.95 3.17
C ALA A 84 8.92 -1.99 3.64
N GLU A 85 9.80 -2.42 2.74
CA GLU A 85 10.96 -3.22 3.13
C GLU A 85 11.88 -2.39 4.03
N VAL A 86 12.41 -3.00 5.10
CA VAL A 86 13.48 -2.38 5.89
C VAL A 86 14.81 -2.73 5.23
N ILE A 87 15.28 -1.83 4.36
CA ILE A 87 16.55 -1.99 3.65
C ILE A 87 17.71 -1.77 4.63
N PRO A 88 18.66 -2.72 4.76
CA PRO A 88 19.86 -2.49 5.56
C PRO A 88 20.61 -1.25 5.08
N SER A 89 21.14 -0.43 6.00
CA SER A 89 21.87 0.80 5.63
C SER A 89 23.05 0.56 4.69
N SER A 90 23.64 -0.64 4.72
CA SER A 90 24.72 -1.05 3.80
C SER A 90 24.25 -1.32 2.36
N GLU A 91 22.96 -1.50 2.14
CA GLU A 91 22.34 -1.77 0.83
C GLU A 91 21.59 -0.56 0.27
N LEU A 92 21.24 0.43 1.11
CA LEU A 92 20.52 1.63 0.69
C LEU A 92 21.47 2.61 -0.02
N ILE A 93 21.30 2.78 -1.33
CA ILE A 93 22.19 3.61 -2.16
C ILE A 93 21.54 4.95 -2.51
N ASP A 94 20.33 4.93 -3.07
CA ASP A 94 19.67 6.13 -3.61
C ASP A 94 18.15 5.91 -3.64
N THR A 95 17.36 6.83 -3.08
CA THR A 95 15.89 6.72 -3.06
C THR A 95 15.20 7.41 -4.24
N THR A 96 15.98 7.99 -5.15
CA THR A 96 15.47 8.65 -6.35
C THR A 96 14.59 7.70 -7.15
N GLY A 97 13.36 8.10 -7.46
CA GLY A 97 12.42 7.30 -8.26
C GLY A 97 11.69 6.18 -7.51
N ALA A 98 11.91 5.98 -6.21
CA ALA A 98 11.22 4.92 -5.45
C ALA A 98 9.69 5.03 -5.49
N GLY A 99 9.16 6.26 -5.43
CA GLY A 99 7.72 6.51 -5.58
C GLY A 99 7.20 6.18 -6.99
N ASP A 100 7.96 6.52 -8.03
CA ASP A 100 7.61 6.19 -9.42
C ASP A 100 7.63 4.67 -9.64
N ALA A 101 8.63 3.98 -9.08
CA ALA A 101 8.73 2.53 -9.09
C ALA A 101 7.54 1.87 -8.39
N PHE A 102 7.13 2.39 -7.22
CA PHE A 102 5.93 1.94 -6.51
C PHE A 102 4.67 2.09 -7.38
N ILE A 103 4.46 3.26 -7.98
CA ILE A 103 3.29 3.54 -8.83
C ILE A 103 3.31 2.62 -10.07
N GLY A 104 4.45 2.48 -10.72
CA GLY A 104 4.62 1.57 -11.87
C GLY A 104 4.31 0.12 -11.51
N ALA A 105 4.73 -0.32 -10.32
CA ALA A 105 4.45 -1.66 -9.81
C ALA A 105 2.96 -1.85 -9.44
N VAL A 106 2.29 -0.83 -8.89
CA VAL A 106 0.83 -0.83 -8.71
C VAL A 106 0.13 -1.00 -10.05
N LEU A 107 0.52 -0.25 -11.08
CA LEU A 107 -0.05 -0.37 -12.42
C LEU A 107 0.14 -1.78 -13.00
N TYR A 108 1.35 -2.34 -12.88
CA TYR A 108 1.62 -3.72 -13.28
C TYR A 108 0.71 -4.72 -12.55
N ALA A 109 0.63 -4.61 -11.22
CA ALA A 109 -0.16 -5.51 -10.37
C ALA A 109 -1.66 -5.46 -10.71
N LEU A 110 -2.20 -4.27 -11.02
CA LEU A 110 -3.58 -4.12 -11.51
C LEU A 110 -3.78 -4.86 -12.83
N CYS A 111 -2.88 -4.68 -13.81
CA CYS A 111 -2.94 -5.40 -15.09
C CYS A 111 -2.80 -6.91 -14.92
N ALA A 112 -2.03 -7.36 -13.92
CA ALA A 112 -1.84 -8.76 -13.58
C ALA A 112 -2.98 -9.33 -12.70
N GLY A 113 -3.99 -8.54 -12.33
CA GLY A 113 -5.11 -8.98 -11.50
C GLY A 113 -4.75 -9.32 -10.05
N MET A 114 -3.66 -8.74 -9.51
CA MET A 114 -3.30 -8.96 -8.12
C MET A 114 -4.31 -8.32 -7.18
N PRO A 115 -4.77 -9.03 -6.12
CA PRO A 115 -5.60 -8.42 -5.10
C PRO A 115 -4.81 -7.34 -4.32
N PRO A 116 -5.47 -6.32 -3.73
CA PRO A 116 -4.80 -5.23 -3.01
C PRO A 116 -3.77 -5.68 -1.97
N GLU A 117 -4.06 -6.75 -1.25
CA GLU A 117 -3.22 -7.35 -0.21
C GLU A 117 -1.90 -7.91 -0.75
N LYS A 118 -1.88 -8.29 -2.04
CA LYS A 118 -0.67 -8.74 -2.76
C LYS A 118 -0.02 -7.59 -3.53
N MET A 119 -0.84 -6.71 -4.12
CA MET A 119 -0.39 -5.54 -4.88
C MET A 119 0.45 -4.59 -4.02
N ILE A 120 0.00 -4.27 -2.80
CA ILE A 120 0.68 -3.31 -1.93
C ILE A 120 2.08 -3.78 -1.54
N PRO A 121 2.28 -5.00 -1.00
CA PRO A 121 3.62 -5.49 -0.69
C PRO A 121 4.49 -5.69 -1.93
N PHE A 122 3.91 -6.10 -3.08
CA PHE A 122 4.63 -6.21 -4.34
C PHE A 122 5.21 -4.86 -4.77
N ALA A 123 4.38 -3.81 -4.76
CA ALA A 123 4.82 -2.47 -5.15
C ALA A 123 5.88 -1.91 -4.20
N SER A 124 5.72 -2.14 -2.89
CA SER A 124 6.74 -1.82 -1.89
C SER A 124 8.06 -2.55 -2.14
N GLN A 125 8.01 -3.83 -2.53
CA GLN A 125 9.21 -4.62 -2.81
C GLN A 125 9.96 -4.12 -4.06
N VAL A 126 9.22 -3.73 -5.11
CA VAL A 126 9.80 -3.15 -6.33
C VAL A 126 10.46 -1.81 -6.03
N ALA A 127 9.81 -0.94 -5.25
CA ALA A 127 10.37 0.33 -4.84
C ALA A 127 11.66 0.14 -4.02
N ALA A 128 11.65 -0.80 -3.07
CA ALA A 128 12.80 -1.09 -2.23
C ALA A 128 13.98 -1.74 -2.99
N ALA A 129 13.70 -2.56 -4.01
CA ALA A 129 14.73 -3.05 -4.92
C ALA A 129 15.39 -1.89 -5.69
N GLY A 130 14.57 -0.94 -6.17
CA GLY A 130 15.02 0.29 -6.83
C GLY A 130 16.03 1.08 -6.00
N CYS A 131 15.83 1.15 -4.68
CA CYS A 131 16.69 1.91 -3.78
C CYS A 131 18.13 1.39 -3.60
N ARG A 132 18.45 0.22 -4.16
CA ARG A 132 19.74 -0.46 -4.04
C ARG A 132 20.70 -0.17 -5.20
N ALA A 133 20.38 0.80 -6.05
CA ALA A 133 21.24 1.26 -7.13
C ALA A 133 21.10 2.77 -7.33
N LEU A 134 22.09 3.38 -7.98
CA LEU A 134 22.08 4.81 -8.25
C LEU A 134 21.09 5.18 -9.37
N GLY A 135 20.27 6.20 -9.11
CA GLY A 135 19.32 6.78 -10.05
C GLY A 135 17.98 6.02 -10.16
N ALA A 136 17.00 6.67 -10.79
CA ALA A 136 15.59 6.25 -10.76
C ALA A 136 15.26 4.89 -11.39
N ARG A 137 16.08 4.39 -12.31
CA ARG A 137 15.75 3.22 -13.15
C ARG A 137 16.73 2.05 -13.00
N SER A 138 17.97 2.33 -12.64
CA SER A 138 19.05 1.34 -12.67
C SER A 138 18.83 0.16 -11.72
N GLY A 139 18.12 0.40 -10.60
CA GLY A 139 17.80 -0.61 -9.60
C GLY A 139 16.45 -1.31 -9.79
N LEU A 140 15.70 -0.99 -10.85
CA LEU A 140 14.40 -1.63 -11.07
C LEU A 140 14.58 -3.14 -11.27
N PRO A 141 13.88 -3.97 -10.49
CA PRO A 141 14.03 -5.42 -10.58
C PRO A 141 13.45 -5.95 -11.89
N HIS A 142 14.12 -6.94 -12.46
CA HIS A 142 13.53 -7.81 -13.47
C HIS A 142 12.55 -8.79 -12.82
N ARG A 143 11.68 -9.42 -13.62
CA ARG A 143 10.66 -10.35 -13.13
C ARG A 143 11.28 -11.53 -12.34
N GLU A 144 12.47 -11.95 -12.76
CA GLU A 144 13.23 -13.05 -12.19
C GLU A 144 13.99 -12.68 -10.90
N ASP A 145 13.90 -11.42 -10.43
CA ASP A 145 14.55 -11.01 -9.18
C ASP A 145 14.07 -11.90 -8.02
N PRO A 146 14.98 -12.53 -7.25
CA PRO A 146 14.61 -13.41 -6.14
C PRO A 146 13.72 -12.73 -5.08
N ARG A 147 13.84 -11.41 -4.90
CA ARG A 147 12.99 -10.65 -3.97
C ARG A 147 11.53 -10.60 -4.41
N LEU A 148 11.26 -10.81 -5.71
CA LEU A 148 9.91 -10.86 -6.26
C LEU A 148 9.31 -12.27 -6.30
N ALA A 149 10.11 -13.31 -6.06
CA ALA A 149 9.65 -14.70 -6.10
C ALA A 149 8.37 -14.99 -5.29
N PRO A 150 8.17 -14.42 -4.07
CA PRO A 150 6.95 -14.65 -3.30
C PRO A 150 5.66 -14.14 -3.97
N PHE A 151 5.76 -13.26 -4.97
CA PHE A 151 4.60 -12.64 -5.62
C PHE A 151 4.12 -13.40 -6.87
N TRP A 152 4.81 -14.48 -7.25
CA TRP A 152 4.45 -15.27 -8.44
C TRP A 152 3.64 -16.53 -8.11
N LEU A 153 3.68 -16.96 -6.85
CA LEU A 153 2.86 -18.03 -6.28
C LEU A 153 1.48 -17.50 -5.89
#